data_AF-A0A563VNS2-F1
#
_entry.id   AF-A0A563VNS2-F1
#
_cell.length_a   1.000
_cell.length_b   1.000
_cell.length_c   1.000
_cell.angle_alpha   90.00
_cell.angle_beta   90.00
_cell.angle_gamma   90.00
#
_symmetry.space_group_name_H-M   'P 1'
#
loop_
_entity.id
_entity.type
_entity.pdbx_description
1 polymer ?
#
loop_
_entity_poly.entity_id
_entity_poly.type
_entity_poly.pdbx_seq_one_letter_code
_entity_poly.pdbx_strand_id
1 'polypeptide(L)'
;MTKKKMGNMTSLSKLSGIKPKPTDKPETVTPEPEVKKSEVKADKPKETKAKVKKQKKQSELVTVNIKIREDQKTWLANTASQVRNNNSSPVPPAERVYPQHLIGVAIDLLNNADVNWAEVKNVEELREQLNL
;
A
#
# COMPACT_ATOMS: atom_id res chain seq x y z
N MET A 1 32.25 -55.10 -7.99
CA MET A 1 31.36 -54.49 -9.01
C MET A 1 29.97 -54.41 -8.39
N THR A 2 29.22 -53.32 -8.27
CA THR A 2 29.39 -51.89 -8.56
C THR A 2 28.27 -51.18 -7.76
N LYS A 3 28.59 -50.13 -7.00
CA LYS A 3 27.62 -49.31 -6.26
C LYS A 3 26.77 -48.49 -7.24
N LYS A 4 25.45 -48.41 -7.05
CA LYS A 4 24.59 -47.44 -7.75
C LYS A 4 23.89 -46.52 -6.75
N LYS A 5 24.53 -45.36 -6.55
CA LYS A 5 24.04 -44.18 -5.83
C LYS A 5 23.94 -43.07 -6.89
N MET A 6 22.74 -42.61 -7.21
CA MET A 6 22.44 -41.47 -8.10
C MET A 6 20.94 -41.17 -7.94
N GLY A 7 20.45 -39.93 -7.79
CA GLY A 7 21.06 -38.66 -8.12
C GLY A 7 20.93 -37.62 -7.00
N ASN A 8 22.02 -36.87 -6.85
CA ASN A 8 22.05 -35.61 -6.13
C ASN A 8 21.12 -34.61 -6.80
N MET A 9 20.35 -33.92 -5.97
CA MET A 9 19.84 -32.57 -6.25
C MET A 9 21.01 -31.68 -6.64
N THR A 10 20.99 -31.13 -7.87
CA THR A 10 21.88 -30.00 -8.19
C THR A 10 21.28 -29.18 -9.33
N SER A 11 21.33 -27.86 -9.12
CA SER A 11 21.21 -26.81 -10.14
C SER A 11 19.84 -26.18 -10.38
N LEU A 12 19.31 -25.47 -9.37
CA LEU A 12 18.46 -24.29 -9.59
C LEU A 12 19.18 -22.96 -9.25
N SER A 13 20.50 -22.97 -9.08
CA SER A 13 21.30 -21.79 -8.70
C SER A 13 21.66 -20.86 -9.87
N LYS A 14 20.79 -20.70 -10.88
CA LYS A 14 21.02 -19.79 -12.02
C LYS A 14 19.89 -18.78 -12.23
N LEU A 15 19.41 -18.18 -11.15
CA LEU A 15 18.62 -16.96 -11.21
C LEU A 15 19.15 -15.95 -10.19
N SER A 16 20.24 -15.27 -10.54
CA SER A 16 20.55 -13.95 -9.98
C SER A 16 21.55 -13.25 -10.90
N GLY A 17 21.03 -12.54 -11.89
CA GLY A 17 21.77 -11.57 -12.68
C GLY A 17 21.82 -10.24 -11.94
N ILE A 18 22.66 -10.13 -10.91
CA ILE A 18 23.09 -8.84 -10.34
C ILE A 18 24.55 -9.01 -9.89
N LYS A 19 25.48 -8.32 -10.58
CA LYS A 19 26.87 -8.17 -10.13
C LYS A 19 26.92 -7.13 -9.01
N PRO A 20 27.36 -7.47 -7.78
CA PRO A 20 27.79 -6.45 -6.83
C PRO A 20 29.23 -6.02 -7.14
N LYS A 21 29.42 -4.71 -7.28
CA LYS A 21 30.72 -4.03 -7.34
C LYS A 21 31.32 -3.99 -5.91
N PRO A 22 32.62 -4.27 -5.71
CA PRO A 22 33.21 -4.22 -4.37
C PRO A 22 33.40 -2.78 -3.90
N THR A 23 33.05 -2.53 -2.64
CA THR A 23 33.30 -1.30 -1.90
C THR A 23 34.23 -1.64 -0.74
N ASP A 24 35.45 -1.12 -0.79
CA ASP A 24 36.34 -0.96 0.37
C ASP A 24 36.51 0.54 0.66
N LYS A 25 36.50 0.89 1.95
CA LYS A 25 36.55 2.25 2.54
C LYS A 25 38.02 2.75 2.64
N PRO A 26 38.35 3.82 3.43
CA PRO A 26 37.98 5.25 3.42
C PRO A 26 39.23 6.18 3.37
N GLU A 27 39.07 7.49 3.11
CA GLU A 27 39.87 8.65 3.63
C GLU A 27 39.50 9.94 2.83
N THR A 28 38.95 10.98 3.48
CA THR A 28 39.56 12.32 3.74
C THR A 28 40.05 13.02 2.45
N VAL A 29 39.62 14.22 2.00
CA VAL A 29 39.67 15.58 2.61
C VAL A 29 38.81 16.55 1.73
N THR A 30 38.15 17.55 2.33
CA THR A 30 37.63 18.81 1.72
C THR A 30 38.81 19.78 1.39
N PRO A 31 38.73 20.96 0.70
CA PRO A 31 37.61 21.67 0.04
C PRO A 31 37.92 22.35 -1.35
N GLU A 32 36.88 22.99 -1.91
CA GLU A 32 36.90 24.24 -2.73
C GLU A 32 37.10 24.21 -4.28
N PRO A 33 36.69 25.28 -5.02
CA PRO A 33 35.69 25.19 -6.09
C PRO A 33 36.19 25.66 -7.47
N GLU A 34 35.61 25.20 -8.58
CA GLU A 34 35.81 25.91 -9.86
C GLU A 34 34.54 25.99 -10.72
N VAL A 35 34.22 27.23 -11.04
CA VAL A 35 33.16 27.74 -11.91
C VAL A 35 33.69 27.83 -13.33
N LYS A 36 33.07 27.15 -14.31
CA LYS A 36 33.07 27.53 -15.74
C LYS A 36 31.72 27.10 -16.34
N LYS A 37 30.72 27.99 -16.39
CA LYS A 37 30.42 28.99 -17.43
C LYS A 37 29.98 28.37 -18.76
N SER A 38 28.65 28.39 -18.94
CA SER A 38 27.88 28.75 -20.13
C SER A 38 28.09 27.96 -21.44
N GLU A 39 27.04 27.26 -21.86
CA GLU A 39 26.53 27.47 -23.23
C GLU A 39 25.00 27.28 -23.28
N VAL A 40 24.34 28.36 -23.67
CA VAL A 40 22.90 28.50 -23.87
C VAL A 40 22.60 28.10 -25.30
N LYS A 41 21.69 27.14 -25.51
CA LYS A 41 20.88 27.10 -26.73
C LYS A 41 19.41 27.00 -26.36
N ALA A 42 18.77 28.16 -26.43
CA ALA A 42 17.34 28.34 -26.47
C ALA A 42 16.81 27.88 -27.83
N ASP A 43 15.81 27.01 -27.83
CA ASP A 43 14.88 26.86 -28.94
C ASP A 43 13.46 26.64 -28.40
N LYS A 44 12.49 27.12 -29.18
CA LYS A 44 11.23 27.77 -28.79
C LYS A 44 10.18 26.87 -28.10
N PRO A 45 9.26 27.48 -27.33
CA PRO A 45 8.21 26.77 -26.60
C PRO A 45 7.10 26.28 -27.53
N LYS A 46 6.88 24.96 -27.57
CA LYS A 46 5.70 24.37 -28.21
C LYS A 46 4.53 24.43 -27.23
N GLU A 47 3.68 25.44 -27.45
CA GLU A 47 2.44 25.66 -26.72
C GLU A 47 1.45 24.51 -27.02
N THR A 48 1.48 23.45 -26.20
CA THR A 48 0.41 22.44 -26.19
C THR A 48 -0.59 22.81 -25.11
N LYS A 49 -1.66 23.49 -25.53
CA LYS A 49 -2.92 23.59 -24.79
C LYS A 49 -3.50 22.18 -24.63
N ALA A 50 -3.25 21.57 -23.48
CA ALA A 50 -3.87 20.30 -23.10
C ALA A 50 -4.60 20.45 -21.77
N LYS A 51 -5.93 20.51 -21.88
CA LYS A 51 -6.97 20.28 -20.87
C LYS A 51 -6.48 20.16 -19.42
N VAL A 52 -6.69 21.22 -18.64
CA VAL A 52 -6.74 21.14 -17.17
C VAL A 52 -7.92 20.22 -16.82
N LYS A 53 -7.65 18.91 -16.71
CA LYS A 53 -8.53 18.00 -15.98
C LYS A 53 -8.51 18.54 -14.54
N LYS A 54 -9.62 19.11 -14.09
CA LYS A 54 -9.90 19.28 -12.66
C LYS A 54 -9.89 17.88 -12.04
N GLN A 55 -8.70 17.42 -11.64
CA GLN A 55 -8.58 16.28 -10.75
C GLN A 55 -9.29 16.71 -9.48
N LYS A 56 -10.45 16.09 -9.20
CA LYS A 56 -11.03 16.12 -7.86
C LYS A 56 -9.89 15.75 -6.93
N LYS A 57 -9.57 16.65 -6.00
CA LYS A 57 -8.52 16.49 -5.00
C LYS A 57 -8.89 15.23 -4.23
N GLN A 58 -8.37 14.08 -4.65
CA GLN A 58 -8.51 12.85 -3.88
C GLN A 58 -7.74 13.14 -2.59
N SER A 59 -8.46 13.12 -1.47
CA SER A 59 -7.85 13.28 -0.16
C SER A 59 -6.69 12.29 -0.04
N GLU A 60 -5.58 12.76 0.51
CA GLU A 60 -4.39 11.95 0.71
C GLU A 60 -4.72 10.72 1.56
N LEU A 61 -4.25 9.54 1.16
CA LEU A 61 -4.39 8.35 1.98
C LEU A 61 -3.48 8.48 3.20
N VAL A 62 -4.06 8.43 4.38
CA VAL A 62 -3.34 8.47 5.65
C VAL A 62 -3.31 7.08 6.27
N THR A 63 -2.14 6.65 6.72
CA THR A 63 -1.97 5.37 7.42
C THR A 63 -2.37 5.53 8.89
N VAL A 64 -3.29 4.69 9.36
CA VAL A 64 -3.67 4.58 10.78
C VAL A 64 -3.32 3.19 11.30
N ASN A 65 -2.73 3.11 12.49
CA ASN A 65 -2.41 1.84 13.14
C ASN A 65 -3.52 1.46 14.14
N ILE A 66 -4.37 0.52 13.76
CA ILE A 66 -5.49 0.07 14.59
C ILE A 66 -5.14 -1.29 15.21
N LYS A 67 -5.25 -1.38 16.53
CA LYS A 67 -5.14 -2.66 17.25
C LYS A 67 -6.52 -3.30 17.35
N ILE A 68 -6.63 -4.53 16.88
CA ILE A 68 -7.83 -5.36 17.00
C ILE A 68 -7.47 -6.69 17.64
N ARG A 69 -8.47 -7.38 18.20
CA ARG A 69 -8.29 -8.72 18.75
C ARG A 69 -8.17 -9.77 17.64
N GLU A 70 -7.61 -10.94 17.95
CA GLU A 70 -7.39 -12.01 16.98
C GLU A 70 -8.70 -12.58 16.40
N ASP A 71 -9.74 -12.69 17.23
CA ASP A 71 -11.10 -13.08 16.84
C ASP A 71 -11.66 -12.11 15.79
N GLN A 72 -11.52 -10.80 16.02
CA GLN A 72 -11.99 -9.76 15.11
C GLN A 72 -11.25 -9.76 13.78
N LYS A 73 -9.91 -9.94 13.81
CA LYS A 73 -9.09 -10.08 12.61
C LYS A 73 -9.56 -11.27 11.76
N THR A 74 -9.76 -12.42 12.42
CA THR A 74 -10.22 -13.65 11.76
C THR A 74 -11.60 -13.48 11.18
N TRP A 75 -12.51 -12.85 11.93
CA TRP A 75 -13.85 -12.52 11.47
C TRP A 75 -13.83 -11.63 10.21
N LEU A 76 -13.05 -10.54 10.21
CA LEU A 76 -12.93 -9.65 9.04
C LEU A 76 -12.43 -10.38 7.80
N ALA A 77 -11.43 -11.27 7.96
CA ALA A 77 -10.88 -12.06 6.87
C ALA A 77 -11.90 -13.06 6.29
N ASN A 78 -12.63 -13.75 7.18
CA ASN A 78 -13.66 -14.72 6.79
C ASN A 78 -14.84 -14.03 6.09
N THR A 79 -15.34 -12.93 6.65
CA THR A 79 -16.44 -12.15 6.07
C THR A 79 -16.07 -11.58 4.70
N ALA A 80 -14.87 -10.99 4.56
CA ALA A 80 -14.42 -10.51 3.25
C ALA A 80 -14.31 -11.64 2.21
N SER A 81 -13.87 -12.83 2.65
CA SER A 81 -13.79 -14.01 1.79
C SER A 81 -15.18 -14.50 1.39
N GLN A 82 -16.13 -14.53 2.33
CA GLN A 82 -17.53 -14.87 2.05
C GLN A 82 -18.15 -13.92 1.02
N VAL A 83 -17.99 -12.61 1.21
CA VAL A 83 -18.48 -11.60 0.25
C VAL A 83 -17.86 -11.81 -1.13
N ARG A 84 -16.56 -12.15 -1.19
CA ARG A 84 -15.90 -12.48 -2.46
C ARG A 84 -16.50 -13.73 -3.11
N ASN A 85 -16.79 -14.76 -2.32
CA ASN A 85 -17.33 -16.03 -2.80
C ASN A 85 -18.79 -15.92 -3.26
N ASN A 86 -19.52 -14.88 -2.81
CA ASN A 86 -20.89 -14.59 -3.26
C ASN A 86 -20.95 -14.06 -4.71
N ASN A 87 -19.82 -13.69 -5.32
CA ASN A 87 -19.81 -13.18 -6.69
C ASN A 87 -20.02 -14.31 -7.70
N SER A 88 -21.09 -14.24 -8.47
CA SER A 88 -21.43 -15.22 -9.52
C SER A 88 -20.53 -15.14 -10.76
N SER A 89 -19.81 -14.03 -10.93
CA SER A 89 -18.86 -13.82 -12.01
C SER A 89 -17.48 -13.39 -11.47
N PRO A 90 -16.39 -13.63 -12.22
CA PRO A 90 -15.06 -13.23 -11.79
C PRO A 90 -14.94 -11.71 -11.62
N VAL A 91 -14.60 -11.26 -10.40
CA VAL A 91 -14.35 -9.84 -10.08
C VAL A 91 -12.86 -9.50 -10.22
N PRO A 92 -12.51 -8.40 -10.92
CA PRO A 92 -11.13 -7.92 -11.02
C PRO A 92 -10.51 -7.66 -9.65
N PRO A 93 -9.19 -7.86 -9.47
CA PRO A 93 -8.54 -7.68 -8.17
C PRO A 93 -8.81 -6.34 -7.47
N ALA A 94 -8.88 -5.25 -8.24
CA ALA A 94 -9.12 -3.90 -7.71
C ALA A 94 -10.52 -3.70 -7.11
N GLU A 95 -11.49 -4.48 -7.55
CA GLU A 95 -12.90 -4.38 -7.11
C GLU A 95 -13.24 -5.43 -6.04
N ARG A 96 -12.29 -6.30 -5.68
CA ARG A 96 -12.51 -7.31 -4.66
C ARG A 96 -12.64 -6.66 -3.29
N VAL A 97 -13.55 -7.22 -2.48
CA VAL A 97 -13.66 -6.87 -1.07
C VAL A 97 -12.48 -7.45 -0.30
N TYR A 98 -11.88 -6.61 0.56
CA TYR A 98 -10.80 -6.94 1.48
C TYR A 98 -11.17 -6.47 2.89
N PRO A 99 -10.53 -7.00 3.96
CA PRO A 99 -10.81 -6.60 5.34
C PRO A 99 -10.80 -5.08 5.57
N GLN A 100 -9.85 -4.37 4.96
CA GLN A 100 -9.76 -2.90 5.05
C GLN A 100 -11.00 -2.17 4.50
N HIS A 101 -11.66 -2.74 3.48
CA HIS A 101 -12.87 -2.14 2.90
C HIS A 101 -14.05 -2.27 3.88
N LEU A 102 -14.14 -3.36 4.64
CA LEU A 102 -15.16 -3.51 5.68
C LEU A 102 -14.99 -2.48 6.81
N ILE A 103 -13.75 -2.19 7.19
CA ILE A 103 -13.44 -1.13 8.17
C ILE A 103 -13.86 0.24 7.60
N GLY A 104 -13.55 0.52 6.33
CA GLY A 104 -13.98 1.76 5.67
C GLY A 104 -15.50 1.93 5.67
N VAL A 105 -16.25 0.88 5.28
CA VAL A 105 -17.72 0.90 5.32
C VAL A 105 -18.24 1.10 6.74
N ALA A 106 -17.62 0.48 7.75
CA ALA A 106 -18.01 0.71 9.15
C ALA A 106 -17.80 2.17 9.59
N ILE A 107 -16.72 2.82 9.15
CA ILE A 107 -16.49 4.25 9.41
C ILE A 107 -17.55 5.11 8.73
N ASP A 108 -17.89 4.80 7.47
CA ASP A 108 -18.94 5.52 6.76
C ASP A 108 -20.30 5.35 7.45
N LEU A 109 -20.61 4.14 7.95
CA LEU A 109 -21.83 3.91 8.74
C LEU A 109 -21.85 4.73 10.02
N LEU A 110 -20.73 4.83 10.73
CA LEU A 110 -20.63 5.67 11.93
C LEU A 110 -20.80 7.15 11.60
N ASN A 111 -20.16 7.65 10.54
CA ASN A 111 -20.29 9.06 10.14
C ASN A 111 -21.72 9.45 9.74
N ASN A 112 -22.49 8.50 9.22
CA ASN A 112 -23.88 8.71 8.82
C ASN A 112 -24.89 8.29 9.91
N ALA A 113 -24.42 7.77 11.04
CA ALA A 113 -25.29 7.42 12.15
C ALA A 113 -25.78 8.68 12.87
N ASP A 114 -27.02 8.65 13.35
CA ASP A 114 -27.63 9.74 14.12
C ASP A 114 -27.15 9.66 15.58
N VAL A 115 -25.85 9.88 15.78
CA VAL A 115 -25.16 9.82 17.08
C VAL A 115 -24.75 11.23 17.46
N ASN A 116 -25.07 11.63 18.69
CA ASN A 116 -24.63 12.90 19.23
C ASN A 116 -23.19 12.76 19.78
N TRP A 117 -22.21 12.89 18.89
CA TRP A 117 -20.78 12.76 19.22
C TRP A 117 -20.28 13.74 20.29
N ALA A 118 -21.01 14.84 20.56
CA ALA A 118 -20.65 15.77 21.62
C ALA A 118 -21.00 15.25 23.03
N GLU A 119 -21.92 14.30 23.14
CA GLU A 119 -22.38 13.72 24.41
C GLU A 119 -21.72 12.39 24.75
N VAL A 120 -21.26 11.64 23.75
CA VAL A 120 -20.60 10.34 23.92
C VAL A 120 -19.22 10.51 24.58
N LYS A 121 -19.04 9.92 25.77
CA LYS A 121 -17.79 9.97 26.55
C LYS A 121 -17.07 8.64 26.64
N ASN A 122 -17.78 7.54 26.43
CA ASN A 122 -17.22 6.19 26.55
C ASN A 122 -17.89 5.20 25.59
N VAL A 123 -17.35 3.97 25.55
CA VAL A 123 -17.78 2.93 24.61
C VAL A 123 -19.18 2.42 24.92
N GLU A 124 -19.62 2.40 26.18
CA GLU A 124 -20.96 1.93 26.54
C GLU A 124 -22.03 2.95 26.10
N GLU A 125 -21.80 4.24 26.35
CA GLU A 125 -22.68 5.32 25.85
C GLU A 125 -22.78 5.31 24.31
N LEU A 126 -21.66 5.01 23.62
CA LEU A 126 -21.68 4.87 22.16
C LEU A 126 -22.55 3.69 21.72
N ARG A 127 -22.49 2.55 22.43
CA ARG A 127 -23.31 1.39 22.12
C ARG A 127 -24.79 1.67 22.32
N GLU A 128 -25.14 2.36 23.41
CA GLU A 128 -26.50 2.80 23.69
C GLU A 128 -27.04 3.70 22.56
N GLN A 129 -26.28 4.71 22.13
CA GLN A 129 -26.72 5.58 21.03
C GLN A 129 -26.81 4.86 19.67
N LEU A 130 -26.00 3.82 19.46
CA LEU A 130 -26.05 2.99 18.25
C LEU A 130 -27.09 1.87 18.33
N ASN A 131 -27.83 1.74 19.43
CA ASN A 131 -28.76 0.64 19.70
C ASN A 131 -28.10 -0.75 19.55
N LEU A 132 -26.88 -0.91 20.06
CA LEU A 132 -26.07 -2.13 20.02
C LEU A 132 -25.94 -2.84 21.38
#